data_AF-A0A9Q1RG25-F1
#
_entry.id   AF-A0A9Q1RG25-F1
#
_cell.length_a   1.000
_cell.length_b   1.000
_cell.length_c   1.000
_cell.angle_alpha   90.00
_cell.angle_beta   90.00
_cell.angle_gamma   90.00
#
_symmetry.space_group_name_H-M   'P 1'
#
loop_
_entity.id
_entity.type
_entity.pdbx_description
1 polymer ?
#
loop_
_entity_poly.entity_id
_entity_poly.type
_entity_poly.pdbx_seq_one_letter_code
_entity_poly.pdbx_strand_id
1 'polypeptide(L)'
;MKMLISFFLALLLPSLIFARPDSPVFNVLHYGAVGDGSTDATNAFNRTWEATCTSSSSSPTMYVPSGKTFLLHPLKLSGPCVSSGVTIEINGNIVGPSEPSEWRCLANRCDKWIHLKHVNALTVRGNGTINGRGQKWWDDNAFEISHSKNVSLSGLSFKDSPRMHVHIESAESATVSNITIDAPAKSPNTDGIHVSGSRDVSINHCRVGTGDDCISIVDGCSNLKIRNIICGPGHGISIGSLGKHGSNDNVENIVVSDVVFIKSTNGVRIKTWQGGQGHARNIIFERILSQDSYNPIIIDQFYCDHEQCKEHDSAVQVNDITFRQILGTSQGDFAVKLDCSASVPCTVLDFLLHKSIWAICYVVCKLINPRLRLRSNLASIRMVQQLDVRCETKTKDNVFVNVVASIQYRAIADKANEAFYKLSNTKGQIQAYVFDVIRASVPKLNLDDVFEQKNEIAKAVEEELEKAMSAYGYEIVQTLIVDIVPDEHVKRAMNEINAAARMRVAANEKAEAEKILQIKRAEGEAESKYLSGLGIARQRQAIVDGLRDSVLGFSVNVPGTSAKDVMDMVLVTQYFDTMKEIGASSKSSAVFIPHGPGAVKDVAQQIRDGLLQASVQH
;
A
#
# COMPACT_ATOMS: atom_id res chain seq x y z
N MET A 1 -33.67 -84.66 8.57
CA MET A 1 -33.34 -83.57 7.64
C MET A 1 -33.40 -82.27 8.42
N LYS A 2 -32.37 -81.43 8.29
CA LYS A 2 -32.06 -80.24 9.08
C LYS A 2 -33.19 -79.20 9.11
N MET A 3 -33.46 -78.62 10.28
CA MET A 3 -33.60 -77.15 10.43
C MET A 3 -33.48 -76.77 11.91
N LEU A 4 -32.33 -76.15 12.24
CA LEU A 4 -32.15 -75.40 13.48
C LEU A 4 -32.95 -74.10 13.38
N ILE A 5 -33.78 -73.81 14.38
CA ILE A 5 -34.23 -72.45 14.68
C ILE A 5 -33.74 -72.13 16.09
N SER A 6 -32.74 -71.26 16.15
CA SER A 6 -32.16 -70.72 17.37
C SER A 6 -33.13 -69.67 17.94
N PHE A 7 -33.71 -69.93 19.11
CA PHE A 7 -34.47 -68.94 19.87
C PHE A 7 -33.51 -68.22 20.82
N PHE A 8 -33.13 -67.00 20.47
CA PHE A 8 -32.44 -66.06 21.37
C PHE A 8 -33.45 -65.57 22.43
N LEU A 9 -33.27 -66.00 23.68
CA LEU A 9 -34.00 -65.48 24.83
C LEU A 9 -33.38 -64.13 25.23
N ALA A 10 -33.97 -63.03 24.75
CA ALA A 10 -33.60 -61.69 25.19
C ALA A 10 -34.18 -61.44 26.60
N LEU A 11 -33.30 -61.42 27.61
CA LEU A 11 -33.62 -60.93 28.94
C LEU A 11 -33.97 -59.44 28.87
N LEU A 12 -35.26 -59.12 28.96
CA LEU A 12 -35.77 -57.78 29.26
C LEU A 12 -35.45 -57.48 30.74
N LEU A 13 -34.27 -56.89 30.99
CA LEU A 13 -34.03 -56.14 32.22
C LEU A 13 -34.91 -54.87 32.15
N PRO A 14 -35.82 -54.63 33.10
CA PRO A 14 -36.55 -53.37 33.14
C PRO A 14 -35.52 -52.28 33.39
N SER A 15 -35.36 -51.39 32.41
CA SER A 15 -34.62 -50.15 32.60
C SER A 15 -35.39 -49.36 33.65
N LEU A 16 -34.89 -49.36 34.89
CA LEU A 16 -35.28 -48.39 35.90
C LEU A 16 -34.90 -47.02 35.34
N ILE A 17 -35.83 -46.40 34.61
CA ILE A 17 -35.85 -44.96 34.40
C ILE A 17 -36.02 -44.40 35.81
N PHE A 18 -34.91 -44.09 36.47
CA PHE A 18 -34.94 -43.12 37.55
C PHE A 18 -35.43 -41.82 36.92
N ALA A 19 -36.73 -41.56 37.03
CA ALA A 19 -37.27 -40.23 36.84
C ALA A 19 -36.43 -39.31 37.72
N ARG A 20 -35.66 -38.41 37.11
CA ARG A 20 -35.06 -37.31 37.88
C ARG A 20 -36.24 -36.62 38.56
N PRO A 21 -36.25 -36.50 39.90
CA PRO A 21 -37.31 -35.75 40.55
C PRO A 21 -37.32 -34.35 39.92
N ASP A 22 -38.49 -33.93 39.43
CA ASP A 22 -38.69 -32.58 38.91
C ASP A 22 -38.12 -31.60 39.93
N SER A 23 -37.23 -30.73 39.47
CA SER A 23 -36.64 -29.74 40.36
C SER A 23 -37.77 -28.82 40.86
N PRO A 24 -37.86 -28.55 42.18
CA PRO A 24 -39.00 -27.88 42.77
C PRO A 24 -39.13 -26.46 42.22
N VAL A 25 -40.38 -26.08 41.91
CA VAL A 25 -40.74 -24.76 41.40
C VAL A 25 -41.47 -23.97 42.49
N PHE A 26 -40.87 -22.85 42.89
CA PHE A 26 -41.39 -21.92 43.88
C PHE A 26 -42.01 -20.71 43.19
N ASN A 27 -43.33 -20.75 43.00
CA ASN A 27 -44.07 -19.67 42.34
C ASN A 27 -44.32 -18.51 43.31
N VAL A 28 -43.94 -17.28 42.93
CA VAL A 28 -44.12 -16.08 43.77
C VAL A 28 -45.56 -15.84 44.23
N LEU A 29 -46.56 -16.29 43.46
CA LEU A 29 -47.97 -16.20 43.85
C LEU A 29 -48.30 -17.04 45.10
N HIS A 30 -47.64 -18.20 45.27
CA HIS A 30 -47.83 -19.06 46.44
C HIS A 30 -47.23 -18.47 47.72
N TYR A 31 -46.40 -17.43 47.58
CA TYR A 31 -45.80 -16.67 48.67
C TYR A 31 -46.44 -15.29 48.87
N GLY A 32 -47.63 -15.09 48.30
CA GLY A 32 -48.46 -13.89 48.52
C GLY A 32 -48.15 -12.71 47.59
N ALA A 33 -47.45 -12.93 46.48
CA ALA A 33 -47.27 -11.87 45.48
C ALA A 33 -48.60 -11.58 44.77
N VAL A 34 -48.96 -10.30 44.65
CA VAL A 34 -50.12 -9.86 43.88
C VAL A 34 -49.62 -9.26 42.57
N GLY A 35 -50.04 -9.83 41.45
CA GLY A 35 -49.54 -9.50 40.12
C GLY A 35 -50.33 -8.40 39.39
N ASP A 36 -50.68 -7.32 40.09
CA ASP A 36 -51.48 -6.17 39.60
C ASP A 36 -50.65 -4.93 39.20
N GLY A 37 -49.33 -4.96 39.43
CA GLY A 37 -48.39 -3.87 39.17
C GLY A 37 -48.48 -2.68 40.12
N SER A 38 -49.24 -2.79 41.22
CA SER A 38 -49.49 -1.71 42.17
C SER A 38 -49.30 -2.15 43.63
N THR A 39 -49.61 -3.40 43.94
CA THR A 39 -49.40 -3.99 45.26
C THR A 39 -47.92 -4.40 45.41
N ASP A 40 -47.30 -3.97 46.51
CA ASP A 40 -45.91 -4.31 46.83
C ASP A 40 -45.70 -5.83 46.99
N ALA A 41 -44.97 -6.43 46.04
CA ALA A 41 -44.65 -7.86 46.02
C ALA A 41 -43.26 -8.18 46.60
N THR A 42 -42.52 -7.19 47.12
CA THR A 42 -41.11 -7.33 47.56
C THR A 42 -40.95 -8.42 48.63
N ASN A 43 -41.81 -8.41 49.65
CA ASN A 43 -41.78 -9.41 50.72
C ASN A 43 -42.18 -10.82 50.24
N ALA A 44 -43.04 -10.92 49.24
CA ALA A 44 -43.38 -12.21 48.64
C ALA A 44 -42.18 -12.78 47.87
N PHE A 45 -41.51 -11.95 47.05
CA PHE A 45 -40.29 -12.34 46.34
C PHE A 45 -39.17 -12.76 47.29
N ASN A 46 -38.95 -12.03 48.39
CA ASN A 46 -37.94 -12.38 49.38
C ASN A 46 -38.22 -13.76 50.02
N ARG A 47 -39.47 -14.03 50.41
CA ARG A 47 -39.87 -15.34 50.95
C ARG A 47 -39.75 -16.47 49.93
N THR A 48 -40.10 -16.22 48.66
CA THR A 48 -39.93 -17.20 47.59
C THR A 48 -38.45 -17.50 47.35
N TRP A 49 -37.60 -16.47 47.35
CA TRP A 49 -36.15 -16.64 47.22
C TRP A 49 -35.57 -17.45 48.38
N GLU A 50 -35.93 -17.13 49.62
CA GLU A 50 -35.48 -17.86 50.80
C GLU A 50 -35.83 -19.35 50.71
N ALA A 51 -37.07 -19.68 50.33
CA ALA A 51 -37.50 -21.06 50.11
C ALA A 51 -36.75 -21.74 48.95
N THR A 52 -36.49 -21.01 47.87
CA THR A 52 -35.75 -21.53 46.70
C THR A 52 -34.30 -21.82 47.06
N CYS A 53 -33.62 -20.86 47.71
CA CYS A 53 -32.19 -20.89 48.03
C CYS A 53 -31.85 -21.87 49.15
N THR A 54 -32.79 -22.16 50.05
CA THR A 54 -32.64 -23.17 51.12
C THR A 54 -33.04 -24.58 50.69
N SER A 55 -33.57 -24.75 49.47
CA SER A 55 -33.93 -26.07 48.95
C SER A 55 -32.70 -26.96 48.78
N SER A 56 -32.81 -28.22 49.21
CA SER A 56 -31.78 -29.25 49.04
C SER A 56 -31.80 -29.91 47.65
N SER A 57 -32.71 -29.50 46.76
CA SER A 57 -32.73 -29.98 45.39
C SER A 57 -31.52 -29.47 44.60
N SER A 58 -31.15 -30.16 43.52
CA SER A 58 -29.98 -29.81 42.71
C SER A 58 -30.12 -28.50 41.95
N SER A 59 -31.35 -28.13 41.52
CA SER A 59 -31.62 -26.91 40.76
C SER A 59 -33.03 -26.33 41.00
N PRO A 60 -33.36 -25.90 42.23
CA PRO A 60 -34.64 -25.26 42.53
C PRO A 60 -34.88 -24.02 41.66
N THR A 61 -36.15 -23.78 41.30
CA THR A 61 -36.55 -22.65 40.44
C THR A 61 -37.47 -21.70 41.18
N MET A 62 -37.08 -20.43 41.31
CA MET A 62 -37.99 -19.33 41.64
C MET A 62 -38.73 -18.90 40.37
N TYR A 63 -40.06 -18.92 40.38
CA TYR A 63 -40.88 -18.68 39.18
C TYR A 63 -41.75 -17.43 39.31
N VAL A 64 -41.62 -16.52 38.34
CA VAL A 64 -42.45 -15.32 38.15
C VAL A 64 -43.35 -15.52 36.93
N PRO A 65 -44.68 -15.70 37.12
CA PRO A 65 -45.58 -16.15 36.06
C PRO A 65 -45.89 -15.08 35.02
N SER A 66 -46.13 -15.51 33.79
CA SER A 66 -46.57 -14.66 32.68
C SER A 66 -47.98 -14.08 32.89
N GLY A 67 -48.28 -12.98 32.19
CA GLY A 67 -49.58 -12.30 32.27
C GLY A 67 -49.83 -11.53 33.57
N LYS A 68 -48.80 -11.38 34.41
CA LYS A 68 -48.84 -10.66 35.69
C LYS A 68 -47.77 -9.58 35.73
N THR A 69 -48.02 -8.52 36.49
CA THR A 69 -47.07 -7.43 36.72
C THR A 69 -46.82 -7.28 38.22
N PHE A 70 -45.58 -7.25 38.67
CA PHE A 70 -45.23 -7.20 40.09
C PHE A 70 -44.48 -5.92 40.40
N LEU A 71 -45.00 -5.12 41.34
CA LEU A 71 -44.29 -3.94 41.85
C LEU A 71 -43.27 -4.39 42.89
N LEU A 72 -41.99 -4.05 42.69
CA LEU A 72 -40.91 -4.35 43.63
C LEU A 72 -40.23 -3.06 44.08
N HIS A 73 -40.05 -2.89 45.39
CA HIS A 73 -39.08 -1.95 45.95
C HIS A 73 -37.67 -2.58 45.91
N PRO A 74 -36.60 -1.83 46.24
CA PRO A 74 -35.25 -2.39 46.34
C PRO A 74 -35.20 -3.74 47.08
N LEU A 75 -34.74 -4.76 46.38
CA LEU A 75 -34.76 -6.17 46.77
C LEU A 75 -33.36 -6.76 46.65
N LYS A 76 -32.90 -7.39 47.73
CA LYS A 76 -31.62 -8.08 47.76
C LYS A 76 -31.81 -9.58 47.99
N LEU A 77 -31.45 -10.38 46.99
CA LEU A 77 -31.49 -11.84 47.03
C LEU A 77 -30.07 -12.37 47.18
N SER A 78 -29.74 -12.83 48.39
CA SER A 78 -28.38 -13.27 48.73
C SER A 78 -28.29 -14.78 48.83
N GLY A 79 -27.15 -15.33 48.39
CA GLY A 79 -26.66 -16.66 48.76
C GLY A 79 -25.67 -16.61 49.93
N PRO A 80 -24.89 -17.68 50.14
CA PRO A 80 -24.84 -18.90 49.33
C PRO A 80 -26.13 -19.74 49.49
N CYS A 81 -26.53 -20.40 48.39
CA CYS A 81 -27.66 -21.33 48.41
C CYS A 81 -27.20 -22.76 48.72
N VAL A 82 -28.10 -23.56 49.30
CA VAL A 82 -27.83 -24.96 49.68
C VAL A 82 -27.68 -25.84 48.44
N SER A 83 -28.49 -25.57 47.42
CA SER A 83 -28.49 -26.27 46.13
C SER A 83 -27.22 -26.04 45.33
N SER A 84 -26.85 -27.01 44.49
CA SER A 84 -25.69 -26.91 43.58
C SER A 84 -25.84 -25.83 42.50
N GLY A 85 -27.05 -25.38 42.21
CA GLY A 85 -27.35 -24.22 41.37
C GLY A 85 -28.78 -23.76 41.59
N VAL A 86 -29.12 -22.55 41.17
CA VAL A 86 -30.45 -21.96 41.35
C VAL A 86 -30.93 -21.31 40.07
N THR A 87 -32.20 -21.50 39.73
CA THR A 87 -32.84 -20.83 38.60
C THR A 87 -33.84 -19.77 39.09
N ILE A 88 -33.81 -18.59 38.48
CA ILE A 88 -34.88 -17.61 38.54
C ILE A 88 -35.49 -17.53 37.14
N GLU A 89 -36.73 -17.99 36.99
CA GLU A 89 -37.47 -17.95 35.75
C GLU A 89 -38.49 -16.80 35.78
N ILE A 90 -38.26 -15.77 34.96
CA ILE A 90 -39.07 -14.55 34.90
C ILE A 90 -39.82 -14.49 33.57
N ASN A 91 -41.09 -14.87 33.59
CA ASN A 91 -41.99 -14.79 32.42
C ASN A 91 -43.03 -13.67 32.54
N GLY A 92 -43.18 -13.08 33.73
CA GLY A 92 -44.03 -11.93 34.01
C GLY A 92 -43.31 -10.58 33.86
N ASN A 93 -44.00 -9.51 34.22
CA ASN A 93 -43.42 -8.17 34.28
C ASN A 93 -43.06 -7.79 35.72
N ILE A 94 -41.93 -7.12 35.88
CA ILE A 94 -41.49 -6.52 37.14
C ILE A 94 -41.37 -5.02 36.90
N VAL A 95 -41.98 -4.22 37.76
CA VAL A 95 -41.97 -2.75 37.67
C VAL A 95 -41.43 -2.13 38.94
N GLY A 96 -40.63 -1.08 38.79
CA GLY A 96 -40.22 -0.22 39.89
C GLY A 96 -41.35 0.74 40.30
N PRO A 97 -41.27 1.33 41.51
CA PRO A 97 -42.11 2.45 41.88
C PRO A 97 -42.05 3.60 40.88
N SER A 98 -43.15 4.34 40.78
CA SER A 98 -43.30 5.42 39.81
C SER A 98 -42.57 6.70 40.21
N GLU A 99 -42.46 6.98 41.51
CA GLU A 99 -41.84 8.21 42.02
C GLU A 99 -40.57 7.92 42.83
N PRO A 100 -39.52 8.74 42.69
CA PRO A 100 -38.30 8.70 43.52
C PRO A 100 -38.57 8.54 45.03
N SER A 101 -39.53 9.31 45.54
CA SER A 101 -39.92 9.31 46.96
C SER A 101 -40.55 8.01 47.44
N GLU A 102 -41.00 7.14 46.53
CA GLU A 102 -41.63 5.86 46.88
C GLU A 102 -40.62 4.72 47.04
N TRP A 103 -39.35 4.88 46.63
CA TRP A 103 -38.34 3.85 46.86
C TRP A 103 -38.00 3.72 48.34
N ARG A 104 -38.21 2.50 48.86
CA ARG A 104 -37.86 2.11 50.21
C ARG A 104 -36.44 1.57 50.21
N CYS A 105 -35.47 2.47 50.22
CA CYS A 105 -34.07 2.11 50.09
C CYS A 105 -33.55 1.33 51.29
N LEU A 106 -32.68 0.36 51.02
CA LEU A 106 -32.09 -0.48 52.06
C LEU A 106 -30.93 0.27 52.71
N ALA A 107 -31.01 0.52 54.02
CA ALA A 107 -29.99 1.25 54.79
C ALA A 107 -29.62 2.63 54.17
N ASN A 108 -30.62 3.37 53.68
CA ASN A 108 -30.46 4.66 52.98
C ASN A 108 -29.61 4.60 51.70
N ARG A 109 -29.38 3.40 51.14
CA ARG A 109 -28.73 3.24 49.83
C ARG A 109 -29.74 2.72 48.82
N CYS A 110 -29.98 3.53 47.81
CA CYS A 110 -30.86 3.25 46.68
C CYS A 110 -30.06 2.75 45.48
N ASP A 111 -28.75 2.50 45.64
CA ASP A 111 -27.82 2.28 44.53
C ASP A 111 -28.13 1.04 43.67
N LYS A 112 -28.99 0.13 44.16
CA LYS A 112 -29.33 -1.16 43.53
C LYS A 112 -30.81 -1.49 43.76
N TRP A 113 -31.59 -1.65 42.69
CA TRP A 113 -33.00 -2.03 42.77
C TRP A 113 -33.22 -3.54 42.93
N ILE A 114 -32.66 -4.38 42.06
CA ILE A 114 -32.72 -5.84 42.16
C ILE A 114 -31.29 -6.36 42.24
N HIS A 115 -30.90 -6.84 43.42
CA HIS A 115 -29.54 -7.26 43.71
C HIS A 115 -29.44 -8.75 43.97
N LEU A 116 -28.78 -9.49 43.07
CA LEU A 116 -28.42 -10.89 43.25
C LEU A 116 -26.97 -10.97 43.73
N LYS A 117 -26.72 -11.49 44.93
CA LYS A 117 -25.39 -11.45 45.56
C LYS A 117 -24.93 -12.82 46.06
N HIS A 118 -23.67 -13.17 45.83
CA HIS A 118 -23.04 -14.38 46.37
C HIS A 118 -23.75 -15.70 46.00
N VAL A 119 -24.18 -15.83 44.75
CA VAL A 119 -24.82 -17.05 44.25
C VAL A 119 -23.86 -17.81 43.33
N ASN A 120 -23.69 -19.11 43.57
CA ASN A 120 -22.94 -19.99 42.68
C ASN A 120 -23.92 -20.75 41.76
N ALA A 121 -23.58 -20.88 40.48
CA ALA A 121 -24.41 -21.51 39.45
C ALA A 121 -25.82 -20.90 39.37
N LEU A 122 -25.87 -19.58 39.19
CA LEU A 122 -27.11 -18.81 39.05
C LEU A 122 -27.56 -18.76 37.58
N THR A 123 -28.79 -19.20 37.32
CA THR A 123 -29.46 -19.02 36.02
C THR A 123 -30.65 -18.08 36.17
N VAL A 124 -30.62 -16.93 35.49
CA VAL A 124 -31.76 -16.02 35.34
C VAL A 124 -32.23 -16.10 33.88
N ARG A 125 -33.43 -16.60 33.66
CA ARG A 125 -33.98 -16.81 32.31
C ARG A 125 -35.45 -16.45 32.23
N GLY A 126 -35.96 -16.36 31.01
CA GLY A 126 -37.39 -16.19 30.75
C GLY A 126 -37.62 -15.22 29.61
N ASN A 127 -38.86 -14.77 29.46
CA ASN A 127 -39.27 -13.80 28.43
C ASN A 127 -39.98 -12.56 29.03
N GLY A 128 -39.84 -12.38 30.34
CA GLY A 128 -40.43 -11.28 31.09
C GLY A 128 -39.74 -9.94 30.85
N THR A 129 -40.38 -8.88 31.36
CA THR A 129 -39.85 -7.51 31.29
C THR A 129 -39.53 -6.98 32.68
N ILE A 130 -38.36 -6.38 32.85
CA ILE A 130 -37.96 -5.62 34.04
C ILE A 130 -37.94 -4.14 33.65
N ASN A 131 -38.93 -3.39 34.13
CA ASN A 131 -39.09 -1.97 33.84
C ASN A 131 -38.80 -1.13 35.09
N GLY A 132 -37.70 -0.39 35.08
CA GLY A 132 -37.27 0.43 36.21
C GLY A 132 -38.11 1.69 36.44
N ARG A 133 -38.89 2.14 35.44
CA ARG A 133 -39.59 3.43 35.43
C ARG A 133 -38.68 4.62 35.76
N GLY A 134 -37.44 4.54 35.25
CA GLY A 134 -36.30 5.38 35.58
C GLY A 134 -36.37 6.84 35.16
N GLN A 135 -37.37 7.27 34.38
CA GLN A 135 -37.46 8.62 33.80
C GLN A 135 -37.41 9.76 34.82
N LYS A 136 -37.82 9.51 36.06
CA LYS A 136 -37.81 10.47 37.16
C LYS A 136 -36.62 10.34 38.10
N TRP A 137 -35.76 9.35 37.88
CA TRP A 137 -34.77 8.86 38.84
C TRP A 137 -33.35 9.24 38.44
N TRP A 138 -32.93 8.74 37.26
CA TRP A 138 -31.60 8.76 36.66
C TRP A 138 -30.31 8.71 37.53
N ASP A 139 -30.41 8.40 38.84
CA ASP A 139 -29.28 8.34 39.78
C ASP A 139 -28.95 6.92 40.33
N ASP A 140 -29.83 5.90 40.17
CA ASP A 140 -29.73 4.59 40.87
C ASP A 140 -29.65 3.35 39.92
N ASN A 141 -28.90 2.27 40.22
CA ASN A 141 -28.83 1.11 39.31
C ASN A 141 -30.05 0.17 39.42
N ALA A 142 -30.49 -0.41 38.30
CA ALA A 142 -31.62 -1.35 38.29
C ALA A 142 -31.22 -2.78 38.71
N PHE A 143 -30.63 -3.56 37.82
CA PHE A 143 -30.42 -4.99 38.02
C PHE A 143 -28.94 -5.32 38.13
N GLU A 144 -28.52 -5.87 39.27
CA GLU A 144 -27.13 -6.19 39.52
C GLU A 144 -26.93 -7.63 39.97
N ILE A 145 -25.94 -8.30 39.38
CA ILE A 145 -25.41 -9.58 39.85
C ILE A 145 -23.98 -9.34 40.34
N SER A 146 -23.74 -9.56 41.64
CA SER A 146 -22.43 -9.32 42.25
C SER A 146 -21.85 -10.53 42.97
N HIS A 147 -20.52 -10.63 42.96
CA HIS A 147 -19.74 -11.65 43.70
C HIS A 147 -20.24 -13.08 43.49
N SER A 148 -20.67 -13.39 42.27
CA SER A 148 -21.33 -14.64 41.91
C SER A 148 -20.51 -15.41 40.87
N LYS A 149 -20.68 -16.72 40.81
CA LYS A 149 -19.91 -17.61 39.91
C LYS A 149 -20.83 -18.45 39.04
N ASN A 150 -20.39 -18.77 37.82
CA ASN A 150 -21.16 -19.58 36.87
C ASN A 150 -22.56 -18.98 36.62
N VAL A 151 -22.59 -17.71 36.23
CA VAL A 151 -23.82 -16.93 36.05
C VAL A 151 -24.31 -17.07 34.60
N SER A 152 -25.60 -17.27 34.40
CA SER A 152 -26.26 -17.23 33.09
C SER A 152 -27.47 -16.31 33.16
N LEU A 153 -27.49 -15.22 32.39
CA LEU A 153 -28.61 -14.29 32.23
C LEU A 153 -29.10 -14.34 30.80
N SER A 154 -30.38 -14.66 30.57
CA SER A 154 -30.89 -14.75 29.19
C SER A 154 -32.38 -14.47 28.98
N GLY A 155 -32.72 -14.00 27.77
CA GLY A 155 -34.09 -13.91 27.25
C GLY A 155 -34.94 -12.73 27.74
N LEU A 156 -34.50 -12.03 28.79
CA LEU A 156 -35.25 -10.95 29.42
C LEU A 156 -35.19 -9.63 28.64
N SER A 157 -36.22 -8.80 28.83
CA SER A 157 -36.25 -7.42 28.37
C SER A 157 -36.08 -6.44 29.54
N PHE A 158 -35.14 -5.51 29.45
CA PHE A 158 -34.93 -4.44 30.42
C PHE A 158 -35.37 -3.11 29.82
N LYS A 159 -36.14 -2.32 30.57
CA LYS A 159 -36.66 -1.03 30.12
C LYS A 159 -36.45 0.05 31.15
N ASP A 160 -36.09 1.24 30.68
CA ASP A 160 -36.09 2.48 31.45
C ASP A 160 -35.48 2.29 32.85
N SER A 161 -34.25 1.78 32.91
CA SER A 161 -33.55 1.67 34.19
C SER A 161 -33.33 3.05 34.83
N PRO A 162 -33.38 3.17 36.17
CA PRO A 162 -33.00 4.40 36.87
C PRO A 162 -31.52 4.77 36.70
N ARG A 163 -30.67 3.89 36.13
CA ARG A 163 -29.28 4.14 35.72
C ARG A 163 -28.83 2.97 34.85
N MET A 164 -27.83 2.19 35.25
CA MET A 164 -27.38 1.01 34.50
C MET A 164 -28.49 -0.07 34.51
N HIS A 165 -28.75 -0.69 33.36
CA HIS A 165 -29.79 -1.71 33.25
C HIS A 165 -29.34 -3.04 33.84
N VAL A 166 -28.17 -3.52 33.42
CA VAL A 166 -27.57 -4.78 33.89
C VAL A 166 -26.14 -4.50 34.34
N HIS A 167 -25.85 -4.76 35.61
CA HIS A 167 -24.51 -4.64 36.18
C HIS A 167 -23.98 -6.02 36.60
N ILE A 168 -22.86 -6.45 36.01
CA ILE A 168 -22.13 -7.67 36.36
C ILE A 168 -20.87 -7.26 37.12
N GLU A 169 -20.88 -7.43 38.44
CA GLU A 169 -19.83 -6.97 39.35
C GLU A 169 -19.11 -8.15 40.01
N SER A 170 -17.77 -8.14 39.99
CA SER A 170 -16.97 -9.14 40.72
C SER A 170 -17.38 -10.60 40.42
N ALA A 171 -17.80 -10.88 39.19
CA ALA A 171 -18.30 -12.20 38.78
C ALA A 171 -17.19 -13.03 38.12
N GLU A 172 -17.31 -14.34 38.23
CA GLU A 172 -16.40 -15.30 37.57
C GLU A 172 -17.23 -16.27 36.72
N SER A 173 -16.90 -16.37 35.42
CA SER A 173 -17.65 -17.20 34.47
C SER A 173 -19.11 -16.77 34.35
N ALA A 174 -19.36 -15.62 33.71
CA ALA A 174 -20.70 -15.07 33.50
C ALA A 174 -21.08 -15.04 32.01
N THR A 175 -22.31 -15.43 31.67
CA THR A 175 -22.85 -15.33 30.32
C THR A 175 -24.11 -14.48 30.32
N VAL A 176 -24.16 -13.44 29.49
CA VAL A 176 -25.35 -12.63 29.22
C VAL A 176 -25.74 -12.84 27.76
N SER A 177 -26.96 -13.30 27.48
CA SER A 177 -27.34 -13.59 26.09
C SER A 177 -28.81 -13.39 25.76
N ASN A 178 -29.12 -13.06 24.51
CA ASN A 178 -30.51 -12.93 24.03
C ASN A 178 -31.35 -11.96 24.87
N ILE A 179 -30.76 -10.90 25.41
CA ILE A 179 -31.50 -9.86 26.14
C ILE A 179 -31.75 -8.64 25.26
N THR A 180 -32.83 -7.94 25.53
CA THR A 180 -33.15 -6.65 24.90
C THR A 180 -33.15 -5.57 25.96
N ILE A 181 -32.46 -4.47 25.71
CA ILE A 181 -32.41 -3.29 26.57
C ILE A 181 -32.89 -2.09 25.77
N ASP A 182 -33.83 -1.33 26.32
CA ASP A 182 -34.42 -0.16 25.67
C ASP A 182 -34.63 0.98 26.67
N ALA A 183 -34.02 2.13 26.38
CA ALA A 183 -34.22 3.39 27.07
C ALA A 183 -34.07 4.57 26.09
N PRO A 184 -34.64 5.75 26.39
CA PRO A 184 -34.56 6.92 25.50
C PRO A 184 -33.11 7.33 25.17
N ALA A 185 -32.85 7.75 23.93
CA ALA A 185 -31.50 8.15 23.48
C ALA A 185 -30.83 9.29 24.28
N LYS A 186 -31.60 10.02 25.10
CA LYS A 186 -31.13 11.13 25.93
C LYS A 186 -31.18 10.81 27.43
N SER A 187 -31.43 9.56 27.83
CA SER A 187 -31.48 9.20 29.24
C SER A 187 -30.05 9.14 29.83
N PRO A 188 -29.68 10.03 30.75
CA PRO A 188 -28.34 10.12 31.33
C PRO A 188 -27.99 8.85 32.10
N ASN A 189 -26.74 8.40 31.96
CA ASN A 189 -26.14 7.31 32.73
C ASN A 189 -26.90 5.98 32.65
N THR A 190 -27.66 5.77 31.58
CA THR A 190 -28.46 4.57 31.39
C THR A 190 -27.70 3.44 30.71
N ASP A 191 -26.48 3.13 31.17
CA ASP A 191 -25.66 2.08 30.56
C ASP A 191 -26.48 0.79 30.37
N GLY A 192 -26.26 0.09 29.26
CA GLY A 192 -26.95 -1.16 28.99
C GLY A 192 -26.42 -2.29 29.87
N ILE A 193 -25.26 -2.83 29.49
CA ILE A 193 -24.56 -3.87 30.27
C ILE A 193 -23.25 -3.29 30.78
N HIS A 194 -23.18 -3.07 32.09
CA HIS A 194 -21.98 -2.60 32.77
C HIS A 194 -21.24 -3.79 33.39
N VAL A 195 -19.94 -3.91 33.17
CA VAL A 195 -19.11 -4.99 33.70
C VAL A 195 -17.94 -4.41 34.48
N SER A 196 -17.80 -4.83 35.74
CA SER A 196 -16.75 -4.36 36.65
C SER A 196 -16.16 -5.53 37.46
N GLY A 197 -14.84 -5.52 37.70
CA GLY A 197 -14.15 -6.50 38.57
C GLY A 197 -14.31 -7.97 38.17
N SER A 198 -14.74 -8.26 36.94
CA SER A 198 -15.23 -9.58 36.54
C SER A 198 -14.32 -10.28 35.55
N ARG A 199 -14.20 -11.61 35.66
CA ARG A 199 -13.39 -12.44 34.75
C ARG A 199 -14.21 -13.52 34.02
N ASP A 200 -13.77 -13.84 32.81
CA ASP A 200 -14.36 -14.87 31.95
C ASP A 200 -15.85 -14.57 31.66
N VAL A 201 -16.12 -13.39 31.09
CA VAL A 201 -17.50 -12.93 30.79
C VAL A 201 -17.79 -13.00 29.29
N SER A 202 -18.93 -13.57 28.93
CA SER A 202 -19.43 -13.70 27.56
C SER A 202 -20.73 -12.94 27.39
N ILE A 203 -20.79 -11.98 26.46
CA ILE A 203 -22.01 -11.23 26.14
C ILE A 203 -22.35 -11.49 24.68
N ASN A 204 -23.54 -12.04 24.38
CA ASN A 204 -23.86 -12.41 23.00
C ASN A 204 -25.33 -12.34 22.59
N HIS A 205 -25.60 -11.97 21.34
CA HIS A 205 -26.96 -11.90 20.77
C HIS A 205 -27.87 -10.92 21.52
N CYS A 206 -27.35 -9.76 21.93
CA CYS A 206 -28.11 -8.74 22.64
C CYS A 206 -28.45 -7.57 21.73
N ARG A 207 -29.62 -6.95 21.97
CA ARG A 207 -30.00 -5.65 21.39
C ARG A 207 -30.03 -4.63 22.51
N VAL A 208 -29.26 -3.55 22.37
CA VAL A 208 -29.12 -2.53 23.41
C VAL A 208 -29.32 -1.15 22.79
N GLY A 209 -30.36 -0.44 23.22
CA GLY A 209 -30.58 0.97 22.93
C GLY A 209 -30.72 1.73 24.24
N THR A 210 -29.87 2.73 24.46
CA THR A 210 -29.79 3.49 25.72
C THR A 210 -29.41 4.96 25.44
N GLY A 211 -29.38 5.78 26.49
CA GLY A 211 -28.83 7.14 26.41
C GLY A 211 -27.35 7.25 26.76
N ASP A 212 -26.70 6.15 27.18
CA ASP A 212 -25.27 6.09 27.49
C ASP A 212 -24.62 4.84 26.85
N ASP A 213 -23.55 4.29 27.42
CA ASP A 213 -22.83 3.13 26.88
C ASP A 213 -23.77 1.92 26.69
N CYS A 214 -23.74 1.30 25.51
CA CYS A 214 -24.47 0.04 25.30
C CYS A 214 -23.86 -1.06 26.17
N ILE A 215 -22.52 -1.17 26.13
CA ILE A 215 -21.76 -2.06 26.98
C ILE A 215 -20.56 -1.28 27.50
N SER A 216 -20.41 -1.22 28.82
CA SER A 216 -19.27 -0.58 29.48
C SER A 216 -18.43 -1.62 30.22
N ILE A 217 -17.11 -1.52 30.10
CA ILE A 217 -16.13 -2.40 30.75
C ILE A 217 -15.18 -1.50 31.54
N VAL A 218 -15.16 -1.66 32.87
CA VAL A 218 -14.32 -0.84 33.75
C VAL A 218 -13.26 -1.69 34.46
N ASP A 219 -12.62 -1.12 35.48
CA ASP A 219 -11.51 -1.75 36.21
C ASP A 219 -11.77 -3.19 36.67
N GLY A 220 -10.70 -3.97 36.72
CA GLY A 220 -10.66 -5.34 37.25
C GLY A 220 -11.24 -6.38 36.30
N CYS A 221 -11.42 -6.05 35.03
CA CYS A 221 -12.01 -6.93 34.03
C CYS A 221 -10.98 -7.67 33.18
N SER A 222 -11.13 -9.00 33.06
CA SER A 222 -10.27 -9.81 32.18
C SER A 222 -10.99 -10.95 31.47
N ASN A 223 -10.54 -11.28 30.26
CA ASN A 223 -11.10 -12.36 29.42
C ASN A 223 -12.58 -12.15 29.08
N LEU A 224 -12.89 -11.06 28.37
CA LEU A 224 -14.26 -10.77 27.93
C LEU A 224 -14.43 -11.09 26.45
N LYS A 225 -15.56 -11.71 26.09
CA LYS A 225 -15.98 -11.96 24.71
C LYS A 225 -17.36 -11.37 24.45
N ILE A 226 -17.41 -10.35 23.61
CA ILE A 226 -18.63 -9.65 23.22
C ILE A 226 -18.88 -9.92 21.74
N ARG A 227 -20.03 -10.50 21.38
CA ARG A 227 -20.34 -10.83 19.99
C ARG A 227 -21.80 -10.73 19.60
N ASN A 228 -22.10 -10.51 18.33
CA ASN A 228 -23.49 -10.46 17.82
C ASN A 228 -24.33 -9.43 18.58
N ILE A 229 -23.88 -8.18 18.61
CA ILE A 229 -24.55 -7.09 19.35
C ILE A 229 -25.14 -6.10 18.36
N ILE A 230 -26.39 -5.68 18.59
CA ILE A 230 -26.97 -4.50 17.96
C ILE A 230 -27.02 -3.40 19.01
N CYS A 231 -26.20 -2.38 18.84
CA CYS A 231 -26.07 -1.25 19.77
C CYS A 231 -26.55 0.02 19.10
N GLY A 232 -27.54 0.71 19.67
CA GLY A 232 -27.99 1.96 19.10
C GLY A 232 -29.48 2.26 19.32
N PRO A 233 -29.84 3.50 19.72
CA PRO A 233 -28.95 4.62 20.03
C PRO A 233 -28.13 4.39 21.33
N GLY A 234 -27.12 5.23 21.60
CA GLY A 234 -26.27 5.14 22.80
C GLY A 234 -24.83 5.62 22.56
N HIS A 235 -23.93 5.41 23.52
CA HIS A 235 -22.52 5.80 23.48
C HIS A 235 -21.57 4.72 22.95
N GLY A 236 -22.11 3.61 22.45
CA GLY A 236 -21.32 2.53 21.85
C GLY A 236 -20.86 1.48 22.85
N ILE A 237 -19.81 0.73 22.50
CA ILE A 237 -19.14 -0.19 23.41
C ILE A 237 -17.88 0.49 23.92
N SER A 238 -17.83 0.75 25.23
CA SER A 238 -16.80 1.58 25.85
C SER A 238 -15.99 0.82 26.88
N ILE A 239 -14.66 0.90 26.78
CA ILE A 239 -13.73 0.51 27.82
C ILE A 239 -13.37 1.76 28.62
N GLY A 240 -13.63 1.72 29.92
CA GLY A 240 -13.42 2.81 30.86
C GLY A 240 -14.71 3.51 31.31
N SER A 241 -14.61 4.64 32.02
CA SER A 241 -13.39 5.44 32.15
C SER A 241 -12.40 4.81 33.11
N LEU A 242 -11.14 4.68 32.69
CA LEU A 242 -10.06 4.08 33.48
C LEU A 242 -9.13 5.16 34.05
N GLY A 243 -8.67 4.98 35.29
CA GLY A 243 -7.66 5.82 35.94
C GLY A 243 -8.21 7.05 36.63
N LYS A 244 -9.51 7.08 36.95
CA LYS A 244 -10.15 8.25 37.57
C LYS A 244 -9.46 8.60 38.88
N HIS A 245 -9.18 9.87 39.11
CA HIS A 245 -8.44 10.36 40.28
C HIS A 245 -7.06 9.71 40.48
N GLY A 246 -6.40 9.28 39.39
CA GLY A 246 -5.08 8.65 39.47
C GLY A 246 -5.12 7.19 39.90
N SER A 247 -6.29 6.54 39.86
CA SER A 247 -6.44 5.13 40.18
C SER A 247 -5.61 4.24 39.24
N ASN A 248 -5.26 3.05 39.75
CA ASN A 248 -4.60 2.02 38.96
C ASN A 248 -5.65 1.04 38.45
N ASP A 249 -6.09 1.26 37.21
CA ASP A 249 -7.16 0.49 36.61
C ASP A 249 -6.63 -0.44 35.53
N ASN A 250 -7.06 -1.71 35.56
CA ASN A 250 -6.54 -2.76 34.68
C ASN A 250 -7.68 -3.48 33.96
N VAL A 251 -7.59 -3.49 32.62
CA VAL A 251 -8.50 -4.22 31.73
C VAL A 251 -7.68 -4.97 30.69
N GLU A 252 -7.92 -6.27 30.53
CA GLU A 252 -7.15 -7.08 29.58
C GLU A 252 -7.92 -8.20 28.88
N ASN A 253 -7.44 -8.60 27.71
CA ASN A 253 -7.96 -9.74 26.94
C ASN A 253 -9.44 -9.57 26.59
N ILE A 254 -9.76 -8.50 25.86
CA ILE A 254 -11.14 -8.17 25.47
C ILE A 254 -11.29 -8.41 23.97
N VAL A 255 -12.32 -9.17 23.57
CA VAL A 255 -12.65 -9.37 22.16
C VAL A 255 -14.08 -8.90 21.92
N VAL A 256 -14.23 -7.89 21.07
CA VAL A 256 -15.50 -7.36 20.60
C VAL A 256 -15.62 -7.66 19.12
N SER A 257 -16.64 -8.44 18.74
CA SER A 257 -16.79 -8.94 17.38
C SER A 257 -18.23 -8.92 16.88
N ASP A 258 -18.47 -8.83 15.57
CA ASP A 258 -19.81 -8.98 15.00
C ASP A 258 -20.84 -8.01 15.62
N VAL A 259 -20.51 -6.72 15.62
CA VAL A 259 -21.32 -5.66 16.24
C VAL A 259 -21.86 -4.71 15.17
N VAL A 260 -23.14 -4.36 15.28
CA VAL A 260 -23.77 -3.31 14.48
C VAL A 260 -24.09 -2.12 15.38
N PHE A 261 -23.48 -0.98 15.10
CA PHE A 261 -23.82 0.30 15.74
C PHE A 261 -24.84 1.05 14.89
N ILE A 262 -25.91 1.60 15.49
CA ILE A 262 -26.98 2.30 14.77
C ILE A 262 -27.23 3.65 15.44
N LYS A 263 -26.89 4.76 14.77
CA LYS A 263 -27.13 6.13 15.28
C LYS A 263 -26.60 6.36 16.70
N SER A 264 -25.47 5.76 17.02
CA SER A 264 -24.78 5.90 18.31
C SER A 264 -23.83 7.10 18.30
N THR A 265 -23.57 7.74 19.43
CA THR A 265 -22.57 8.83 19.49
C THR A 265 -21.15 8.30 19.28
N ASN A 266 -20.86 7.08 19.73
CA ASN A 266 -19.61 6.38 19.40
C ASN A 266 -19.88 4.94 18.98
N GLY A 267 -18.93 4.35 18.25
CA GLY A 267 -18.88 2.91 17.99
C GLY A 267 -18.09 2.19 19.08
N VAL A 268 -16.83 1.89 18.80
CA VAL A 268 -15.90 1.33 19.81
C VAL A 268 -15.07 2.43 20.44
N ARG A 269 -15.03 2.44 21.77
CA ARG A 269 -14.40 3.51 22.56
C ARG A 269 -13.47 2.97 23.63
N ILE A 270 -12.32 3.61 23.80
CA ILE A 270 -11.48 3.50 25.01
C ILE A 270 -11.35 4.90 25.61
N LYS A 271 -11.74 5.07 26.88
CA LYS A 271 -11.69 6.35 27.61
C LYS A 271 -10.83 6.19 28.87
N THR A 272 -9.77 6.98 29.00
CA THR A 272 -8.89 6.97 30.18
C THR A 272 -8.61 8.38 30.67
N TRP A 273 -8.49 8.55 31.98
CA TRP A 273 -8.17 9.82 32.62
C TRP A 273 -6.67 10.11 32.58
N GLN A 274 -6.30 11.37 32.35
CA GLN A 274 -4.94 11.85 32.61
C GLN A 274 -4.61 11.73 34.10
N GLY A 275 -3.36 11.42 34.42
CA GLY A 275 -2.89 11.12 35.78
C GLY A 275 -3.13 9.67 36.22
N GLY A 276 -3.99 8.92 35.51
CA GLY A 276 -4.30 7.52 35.76
C GLY A 276 -3.10 6.57 35.65
N GLN A 277 -3.23 5.38 36.22
CA GLN A 277 -2.23 4.31 36.19
C GLN A 277 -2.89 2.99 35.77
N GLY A 278 -2.07 1.96 35.51
CA GLY A 278 -2.55 0.66 35.08
C GLY A 278 -2.53 0.51 33.56
N HIS A 279 -3.38 -0.36 33.02
CA HIS A 279 -3.35 -0.69 31.59
C HIS A 279 -4.70 -1.13 31.01
N ALA A 280 -4.89 -0.84 29.73
CA ALA A 280 -5.89 -1.43 28.86
C ALA A 280 -5.16 -2.16 27.72
N ARG A 281 -5.12 -3.50 27.76
CA ARG A 281 -4.27 -4.28 26.85
C ARG A 281 -4.91 -5.49 26.19
N ASN A 282 -4.37 -5.88 25.04
CA ASN A 282 -4.81 -7.04 24.28
C ASN A 282 -6.32 -6.97 23.98
N ILE A 283 -6.71 -5.92 23.27
CA ILE A 283 -8.11 -5.62 22.95
C ILE A 283 -8.29 -5.72 21.44
N ILE A 284 -9.24 -6.54 21.02
CA ILE A 284 -9.55 -6.79 19.61
C ILE A 284 -10.96 -6.30 19.30
N PHE A 285 -11.07 -5.36 18.36
CA PHE A 285 -12.31 -4.90 17.77
C PHE A 285 -12.39 -5.41 16.34
N GLU A 286 -13.36 -6.28 16.03
CA GLU A 286 -13.44 -6.88 14.70
C GLU A 286 -14.84 -7.09 14.12
N ARG A 287 -14.96 -7.11 12.79
CA ARG A 287 -16.25 -7.34 12.09
C ARG A 287 -17.35 -6.42 12.64
N ILE A 288 -17.08 -5.13 12.63
CA ILE A 288 -17.98 -4.10 13.15
C ILE A 288 -18.61 -3.35 11.97
N LEU A 289 -19.91 -3.12 12.03
CA LEU A 289 -20.65 -2.28 11.10
C LEU A 289 -21.15 -1.03 11.85
N SER A 290 -20.66 0.16 11.50
CA SER A 290 -21.17 1.43 12.01
C SER A 290 -22.19 2.01 11.03
N GLN A 291 -23.43 2.22 11.45
CA GLN A 291 -24.48 2.87 10.67
C GLN A 291 -24.78 4.22 11.31
N ASP A 292 -24.15 5.25 10.76
CA ASP A 292 -24.34 6.64 11.17
C ASP A 292 -23.94 6.89 12.64
N SER A 293 -22.86 6.28 13.12
CA SER A 293 -22.30 6.65 14.43
C SER A 293 -21.53 7.97 14.33
N TYR A 294 -21.59 8.84 15.35
CA TYR A 294 -20.86 10.12 15.27
C TYR A 294 -19.33 9.88 15.27
N ASN A 295 -18.78 9.14 16.25
CA ASN A 295 -17.39 8.70 16.28
C ASN A 295 -17.28 7.15 16.24
N PRO A 296 -17.17 6.50 15.07
CA PRO A 296 -17.12 5.04 14.99
C PRO A 296 -15.98 4.39 15.78
N ILE A 297 -14.79 4.99 15.77
CA ILE A 297 -13.63 4.50 16.52
C ILE A 297 -13.03 5.67 17.30
N ILE A 298 -12.91 5.52 18.61
CA ILE A 298 -12.32 6.54 19.48
C ILE A 298 -11.43 5.93 20.57
N ILE A 299 -10.22 6.47 20.72
CA ILE A 299 -9.40 6.32 21.91
C ILE A 299 -9.15 7.72 22.44
N ASP A 300 -9.56 7.96 23.68
CA ASP A 300 -9.43 9.24 24.36
C ASP A 300 -8.72 9.04 25.70
N GLN A 301 -7.42 9.34 25.74
CA GLN A 301 -6.65 9.35 26.97
C GLN A 301 -6.74 10.69 27.73
N PHE A 302 -7.52 11.65 27.23
CA PHE A 302 -7.73 12.97 27.84
C PHE A 302 -9.14 13.12 28.42
N TYR A 303 -9.80 11.99 28.71
CA TYR A 303 -11.16 11.97 29.24
C TYR A 303 -11.25 12.71 30.58
N CYS A 304 -12.15 13.68 30.68
CA CYS A 304 -12.43 14.37 31.92
C CYS A 304 -13.75 15.17 31.94
N ASP A 305 -14.10 15.68 33.13
CA ASP A 305 -15.35 16.41 33.39
C ASP A 305 -15.34 17.89 32.90
N HIS A 306 -14.25 18.36 32.28
CA HIS A 306 -14.09 19.75 31.78
C HIS A 306 -13.70 19.76 30.29
N GLU A 307 -13.87 20.90 29.61
CA GLU A 307 -13.63 21.01 28.15
C GLU A 307 -12.20 20.67 27.71
N GLN A 308 -11.19 20.91 28.56
CA GLN A 308 -9.80 20.60 28.26
C GLN A 308 -9.07 20.14 29.52
N CYS A 309 -8.56 18.91 29.49
CA CYS A 309 -7.65 18.42 30.52
C CYS A 309 -6.20 18.60 30.12
N LYS A 310 -5.43 19.11 31.09
CA LYS A 310 -3.99 19.29 30.93
C LYS A 310 -3.34 17.92 30.81
N GLU A 311 -2.29 17.86 30.02
CA GLU A 311 -1.45 16.67 29.91
C GLU A 311 -0.71 16.45 31.22
N HIS A 312 -0.66 15.20 31.68
CA HIS A 312 0.06 14.75 32.85
C HIS A 312 1.19 13.78 32.44
N ASP A 313 2.17 13.60 33.33
CA ASP A 313 3.29 12.69 33.11
C ASP A 313 2.87 11.20 33.21
N SER A 314 1.69 10.92 33.75
CA SER A 314 1.10 9.58 33.84
C SER A 314 -0.26 9.49 33.16
N ALA A 315 -0.55 8.35 32.57
CA ALA A 315 -1.86 7.95 32.08
C ALA A 315 -1.96 6.41 32.07
N VAL A 316 -3.18 5.88 31.95
CA VAL A 316 -3.40 4.44 31.78
C VAL A 316 -2.75 4.00 30.46
N GLN A 317 -1.89 2.99 30.50
CA GLN A 317 -1.23 2.50 29.29
C GLN A 317 -2.24 1.77 28.39
N VAL A 318 -2.46 2.29 27.19
CA VAL A 318 -3.26 1.61 26.16
C VAL A 318 -2.29 0.91 25.21
N ASN A 319 -2.27 -0.42 25.17
CA ASN A 319 -1.38 -1.16 24.27
C ASN A 319 -2.04 -2.42 23.69
N ASP A 320 -1.45 -2.96 22.63
CA ASP A 320 -1.92 -4.17 21.97
C ASP A 320 -3.38 -4.12 21.52
N ILE A 321 -3.79 -2.97 20.95
CA ILE A 321 -5.13 -2.77 20.39
C ILE A 321 -5.14 -3.16 18.90
N THR A 322 -6.15 -3.92 18.49
CA THR A 322 -6.34 -4.37 17.10
C THR A 322 -7.71 -3.96 16.58
N PHE A 323 -7.73 -3.31 15.41
CA PHE A 323 -8.97 -2.97 14.69
C PHE A 323 -9.01 -3.69 13.34
N ARG A 324 -10.01 -4.54 13.10
CA ARG A 324 -10.08 -5.40 11.90
C ARG A 324 -11.48 -5.45 11.30
N GLN A 325 -11.62 -5.29 9.99
CA GLN A 325 -12.92 -5.44 9.30
C GLN A 325 -14.02 -4.56 9.91
N ILE A 326 -13.69 -3.31 10.23
CA ILE A 326 -14.69 -2.31 10.60
C ILE A 326 -15.17 -1.66 9.28
N LEU A 327 -16.48 -1.58 9.11
CA LEU A 327 -17.21 -1.06 7.94
C LEU A 327 -18.25 -0.04 8.41
N GLY A 328 -18.73 0.87 7.56
CA GLY A 328 -19.83 1.75 7.96
C GLY A 328 -19.81 3.18 7.44
N THR A 329 -20.65 4.02 8.05
CA THR A 329 -20.75 5.48 7.86
C THR A 329 -20.56 6.19 9.20
N SER A 330 -20.03 7.42 9.15
CA SER A 330 -19.94 8.31 10.32
C SER A 330 -20.76 9.57 10.06
N GLN A 331 -21.34 10.12 11.13
CA GLN A 331 -22.00 11.45 11.10
C GLN A 331 -21.07 12.59 11.49
N GLY A 332 -19.98 12.31 12.20
CA GLY A 332 -19.01 13.30 12.64
C GLY A 332 -17.92 13.54 11.59
N ASP A 333 -17.07 14.52 11.86
CA ASP A 333 -15.94 14.86 10.98
C ASP A 333 -14.87 13.75 10.96
N PHE A 334 -14.86 12.88 11.98
CA PHE A 334 -13.83 11.85 12.18
C PHE A 334 -14.43 10.45 12.26
N ALA A 335 -13.96 9.54 11.40
CA ALA A 335 -14.30 8.12 11.50
C ALA A 335 -13.45 7.43 12.58
N VAL A 336 -12.22 7.94 12.77
CA VAL A 336 -11.24 7.42 13.70
C VAL A 336 -10.57 8.60 14.42
N LYS A 337 -10.70 8.63 15.74
CA LYS A 337 -10.10 9.65 16.61
C LYS A 337 -9.23 8.99 17.67
N LEU A 338 -7.91 9.14 17.58
CA LEU A 338 -6.95 8.56 18.52
C LEU A 338 -6.17 9.67 19.21
N ASP A 339 -6.64 10.07 20.38
CA ASP A 339 -6.05 11.10 21.23
C ASP A 339 -5.27 10.44 22.37
N CYS A 340 -3.99 10.21 22.11
CA CYS A 340 -3.08 9.56 23.03
C CYS A 340 -2.14 10.56 23.72
N SER A 341 -1.78 10.27 24.97
CA SER A 341 -0.81 11.03 25.75
C SER A 341 0.58 10.96 25.11
N ALA A 342 1.32 12.07 25.11
CA ALA A 342 2.71 12.11 24.67
C ALA A 342 3.63 11.35 25.64
N SER A 343 3.33 11.42 26.94
CA SER A 343 4.08 10.75 28.01
C SER A 343 3.83 9.24 28.03
N VAL A 344 2.60 8.81 27.75
CA VAL A 344 2.20 7.40 27.74
C VAL A 344 1.42 7.08 26.45
N PRO A 345 2.12 6.98 25.29
CA PRO A 345 1.48 6.84 23.99
C PRO A 345 0.78 5.49 23.82
N CYS A 346 -0.31 5.49 23.05
CA CYS A 346 -1.00 4.26 22.71
C CYS A 346 -0.18 3.38 21.76
N THR A 347 -0.26 2.07 21.94
CA THR A 347 0.27 1.09 20.97
C THR A 347 -0.87 0.34 20.31
N VAL A 348 -1.04 0.56 19.01
CA VAL A 348 -2.02 -0.14 18.16
C VAL A 348 -1.24 -1.08 17.24
N LEU A 349 -1.56 -2.37 17.26
CA LEU A 349 -0.82 -3.41 16.55
C LEU A 349 -1.22 -3.54 15.08
N ASP A 350 -2.52 -3.45 14.79
CA ASP A 350 -3.03 -3.63 13.43
C ASP A 350 -4.30 -2.80 13.18
N PHE A 351 -4.41 -2.29 11.96
CA PHE A 351 -5.49 -1.41 11.49
C PHE A 351 -5.89 -1.83 10.07
N LEU A 352 -6.81 -2.80 9.97
CA LEU A 352 -7.35 -3.30 8.71
C LEU A 352 -8.76 -2.76 8.49
N LEU A 353 -8.86 -1.51 8.04
CA LEU A 353 -10.13 -0.89 7.65
C LEU A 353 -10.43 -1.08 6.16
N HIS A 354 -11.72 -1.26 5.83
CA HIS A 354 -12.16 -1.28 4.43
C HIS A 354 -12.41 0.14 3.92
N LYS A 355 -12.22 0.37 2.61
CA LYS A 355 -12.31 1.69 1.95
C LYS A 355 -13.68 2.40 2.10
N SER A 356 -14.75 1.68 2.44
CA SER A 356 -16.12 2.21 2.49
C SER A 356 -16.45 3.05 3.73
N ILE A 357 -15.65 3.01 4.80
CA ILE A 357 -15.78 3.95 5.95
C ILE A 357 -15.45 5.39 5.56
N TRP A 358 -14.67 5.56 4.50
CA TRP A 358 -13.88 6.76 4.30
C TRP A 358 -14.58 7.81 3.45
N ALA A 359 -15.77 7.55 2.92
CA ALA A 359 -16.37 8.43 1.92
C ALA A 359 -16.57 9.89 2.38
N ILE A 360 -16.48 10.20 3.69
CA ILE A 360 -16.66 11.56 4.22
C ILE A 360 -15.68 11.98 5.35
N CYS A 361 -14.91 11.10 6.02
CA CYS A 361 -14.31 11.46 7.31
C CYS A 361 -12.78 11.40 7.39
N TYR A 362 -12.20 12.37 8.10
CA TYR A 362 -10.77 12.46 8.39
C TYR A 362 -10.34 11.42 9.44
N VAL A 363 -9.09 10.97 9.37
CA VAL A 363 -8.44 10.20 10.43
C VAL A 363 -7.38 11.08 11.09
N VAL A 364 -7.56 11.37 12.37
CA VAL A 364 -6.57 12.09 13.18
C VAL A 364 -5.89 11.08 14.09
N CYS A 365 -4.60 10.86 13.85
CA CYS A 365 -3.73 10.11 14.73
C CYS A 365 -2.76 11.08 15.41
N LYS A 366 -2.96 11.34 16.71
CA LYS A 366 -1.99 12.08 17.52
C LYS A 366 -1.10 11.07 18.24
N LEU A 367 0.21 11.11 17.98
CA LEU A 367 1.26 10.44 18.75
C LEU A 367 1.15 8.90 18.89
N ILE A 368 0.91 8.20 17.77
CA ILE A 368 1.01 6.74 17.74
C ILE A 368 2.46 6.33 17.46
N ASN A 369 2.99 5.38 18.23
CA ASN A 369 4.36 4.85 18.13
C ASN A 369 4.71 4.44 16.67
N PRO A 370 5.91 4.75 16.13
CA PRO A 370 6.31 4.52 14.73
C PRO A 370 6.29 3.08 14.21
N ARG A 371 5.96 2.06 15.03
CA ARG A 371 5.73 0.68 14.57
C ARG A 371 4.36 0.45 13.91
N LEU A 372 3.51 1.47 13.88
CA LEU A 372 2.20 1.42 13.23
C LEU A 372 2.37 1.16 11.72
N ARG A 373 2.22 -0.10 11.29
CA ARG A 373 1.95 -0.43 9.89
C ARG A 373 0.51 -0.04 9.59
N LEU A 374 0.25 1.26 9.49
CA LEU A 374 -0.90 1.72 8.74
C LEU A 374 -0.71 1.20 7.31
N ARG A 375 -1.41 0.12 6.94
CA ARG A 375 -1.75 -0.12 5.54
C ARG A 375 -2.82 0.89 5.09
N SER A 376 -2.65 2.16 5.48
CA SER A 376 -3.39 3.27 4.93
C SER A 376 -2.67 3.68 3.66
N ASN A 377 -3.39 3.68 2.55
CA ASN A 377 -2.88 4.18 1.27
C ASN A 377 -2.50 5.69 1.33
N LEU A 378 -2.74 6.40 2.46
CA LEU A 378 -2.44 7.81 2.65
C LEU A 378 -0.94 8.15 2.65
N ALA A 379 -0.07 7.31 3.22
CA ALA A 379 1.38 7.56 3.20
C ALA A 379 1.97 7.33 1.79
N SER A 380 1.36 6.43 1.01
CA SER A 380 1.81 6.07 -0.34
C SER A 380 1.50 7.14 -1.39
N ILE A 381 0.46 7.96 -1.20
CA ILE A 381 0.08 9.03 -2.16
C ILE A 381 0.88 10.33 -2.01
N ARG A 382 1.55 10.53 -0.86
CA ARG A 382 2.43 11.69 -0.63
C ARG A 382 3.84 11.48 -1.16
N MET A 383 4.23 10.23 -1.39
CA MET A 383 5.48 9.89 -2.09
C MET A 383 5.32 10.15 -3.58
N VAL A 384 6.42 10.56 -4.23
CA VAL A 384 6.46 10.66 -5.69
C VAL A 384 6.18 9.29 -6.28
N GLN A 385 5.12 9.19 -7.06
CA GLN A 385 4.74 7.98 -7.78
C GLN A 385 5.11 8.14 -9.25
N GLN A 386 5.57 7.05 -9.87
CA GLN A 386 5.86 6.99 -11.29
C GLN A 386 4.82 6.11 -12.00
N LEU A 387 4.28 6.62 -13.11
CA LEU A 387 3.39 5.89 -14.00
C LEU A 387 3.95 5.92 -15.42
N ASP A 388 4.25 4.74 -15.96
CA ASP A 388 4.66 4.59 -17.35
C ASP A 388 3.43 4.30 -18.22
N VAL A 389 3.23 5.12 -19.25
CA VAL A 389 2.11 5.06 -20.18
C VAL A 389 2.66 4.79 -21.58
N ARG A 390 2.17 3.71 -22.20
CA ARG A 390 2.51 3.35 -23.58
C ARG A 390 1.37 3.72 -24.49
N CYS A 391 1.62 4.59 -25.45
CA CYS A 391 0.63 5.09 -26.39
C CYS A 391 1.08 4.77 -27.82
N GLU A 392 0.25 4.02 -28.55
CA GLU A 392 0.41 3.87 -30.00
C GLU A 392 -0.23 5.07 -30.70
N THR A 393 0.53 5.66 -31.63
CA THR A 393 0.11 6.79 -32.47
C THR A 393 0.78 6.71 -33.84
N LYS A 394 0.40 7.63 -34.73
CA LYS A 394 0.87 7.68 -36.11
C LYS A 394 1.47 9.05 -36.40
N THR A 395 2.63 9.10 -37.02
CA THR A 395 3.32 10.34 -37.43
C THR A 395 2.72 10.92 -38.71
N LYS A 396 3.10 12.15 -39.07
CA LYS A 396 2.64 12.87 -40.27
C LYS A 396 2.95 12.12 -41.57
N ASP A 397 4.09 11.44 -41.62
CA ASP A 397 4.58 10.60 -42.72
C ASP A 397 4.00 9.17 -42.71
N ASN A 398 2.95 8.95 -41.91
CA ASN A 398 2.18 7.71 -41.81
C ASN A 398 2.89 6.51 -41.18
N VAL A 399 3.92 6.72 -40.35
CA VAL A 399 4.58 5.66 -39.60
C VAL A 399 3.90 5.46 -38.25
N PHE A 400 3.60 4.22 -37.88
CA PHE A 400 3.12 3.88 -36.54
C PHE A 400 4.30 3.81 -35.57
N VAL A 401 4.14 4.48 -34.42
CA VAL A 401 5.13 4.55 -33.35
C VAL A 401 4.48 4.31 -32.00
N ASN A 402 5.18 3.60 -31.12
CA ASN A 402 4.83 3.43 -29.72
C ASN A 402 5.64 4.40 -28.87
N VAL A 403 4.97 5.40 -28.29
CA VAL A 403 5.58 6.40 -27.42
C VAL A 403 5.40 5.96 -25.97
N VAL A 404 6.50 5.94 -25.21
CA VAL A 404 6.51 5.62 -23.78
C VAL A 404 6.74 6.90 -22.99
N ALA A 405 5.71 7.37 -22.30
CA ALA A 405 5.77 8.52 -21.41
C ALA A 405 5.83 8.06 -19.95
N SER A 406 6.71 8.64 -19.15
CA SER A 406 6.80 8.42 -17.71
C SER A 406 6.39 9.69 -16.98
N ILE A 407 5.35 9.58 -16.15
CA ILE A 407 4.74 10.68 -15.43
C ILE A 407 5.02 10.50 -13.95
N GLN A 408 5.70 11.47 -13.35
CA GLN A 408 5.90 11.55 -11.92
C GLN A 408 4.87 12.49 -11.31
N TYR A 409 4.10 12.00 -10.35
CA TYR A 409 3.05 12.77 -9.69
C TYR A 409 3.01 12.50 -8.19
N ARG A 410 2.51 13.46 -7.43
CA ARG A 410 2.26 13.33 -5.98
C ARG A 410 1.01 14.11 -5.58
N ALA A 411 0.39 13.73 -4.47
CA ALA A 411 -0.69 14.54 -3.91
C ALA A 411 -0.12 15.79 -3.21
N ILE A 412 -0.75 16.96 -3.43
CA ILE A 412 -0.39 18.21 -2.77
C ILE A 412 -0.78 18.10 -1.29
N ALA A 413 0.13 18.49 -0.37
CA ALA A 413 -0.09 18.37 1.07
C ALA A 413 -1.38 19.06 1.54
N ASP A 414 -1.63 20.28 1.05
CA ASP A 414 -2.78 21.11 1.43
C ASP A 414 -4.08 20.70 0.73
N LYS A 415 -4.01 19.93 -0.36
CA LYS A 415 -5.17 19.42 -1.13
C LYS A 415 -5.31 17.91 -1.10
N ALA A 416 -4.72 17.24 -0.11
CA ALA A 416 -4.73 15.78 0.02
C ALA A 416 -6.16 15.19 0.04
N ASN A 417 -7.15 15.95 0.51
CA ASN A 417 -8.56 15.56 0.53
C ASN A 417 -9.16 15.48 -0.87
N GLU A 418 -8.85 16.44 -1.73
CA GLU A 418 -9.34 16.44 -3.12
C GLU A 418 -8.72 15.28 -3.90
N ALA A 419 -7.42 15.04 -3.69
CA ALA A 419 -6.67 13.96 -4.31
C ALA A 419 -7.22 12.59 -3.98
N PHE A 420 -7.63 12.36 -2.74
CA PHE A 420 -8.08 11.04 -2.30
C PHE A 420 -9.58 10.79 -2.58
N TYR A 421 -10.41 11.84 -2.56
CA TYR A 421 -11.87 11.68 -2.63
C TYR A 421 -12.53 12.08 -3.95
N LYS A 422 -11.96 13.01 -4.73
CA LYS A 422 -12.59 13.44 -6.00
C LYS A 422 -12.32 12.48 -7.16
N LEU A 423 -11.25 11.68 -7.10
CA LEU A 423 -10.80 10.86 -8.22
C LEU A 423 -10.58 9.40 -7.79
N SER A 424 -11.43 8.50 -8.28
CA SER A 424 -11.40 7.07 -7.89
C SER A 424 -10.27 6.28 -8.55
N ASN A 425 -9.90 6.63 -9.79
CA ASN A 425 -8.84 5.97 -10.56
C ASN A 425 -7.87 7.01 -11.16
N THR A 426 -6.92 7.46 -10.35
CA THR A 426 -5.90 8.44 -10.73
C THR A 426 -5.08 8.00 -11.95
N LYS A 427 -4.65 6.73 -11.99
CA LYS A 427 -3.83 6.21 -13.09
C LYS A 427 -4.58 6.21 -14.41
N GLY A 428 -5.85 5.78 -14.41
CA GLY A 428 -6.70 5.80 -15.60
C GLY A 428 -6.94 7.22 -16.11
N GLN A 429 -7.15 8.18 -15.20
CA GLN A 429 -7.34 9.58 -15.58
C GLN A 429 -6.09 10.19 -16.22
N ILE A 430 -4.91 9.99 -15.61
CA ILE A 430 -3.64 10.45 -16.18
C ILE A 430 -3.41 9.82 -17.54
N GLN A 431 -3.63 8.50 -17.68
CA GLN A 431 -3.50 7.79 -18.95
C GLN A 431 -4.40 8.38 -20.06
N ALA A 432 -5.64 8.73 -19.74
CA ALA A 432 -6.57 9.29 -20.73
C ALA A 432 -6.06 10.62 -21.29
N TYR A 433 -5.60 11.54 -20.43
CA TYR A 433 -5.04 12.83 -20.87
C TYR A 433 -3.73 12.67 -21.63
N VAL A 434 -2.84 11.78 -21.18
CA VAL A 434 -1.59 11.48 -21.90
C VAL A 434 -1.89 10.95 -23.31
N PHE A 435 -2.88 10.07 -23.45
CA PHE A 435 -3.29 9.56 -24.76
C PHE A 435 -3.85 10.65 -25.67
N ASP A 436 -4.66 11.56 -25.13
CA ASP A 436 -5.23 12.66 -25.90
C ASP A 436 -4.14 13.58 -26.46
N VAL A 437 -3.22 14.04 -25.61
CA VAL A 437 -2.14 14.95 -26.01
C VAL A 437 -1.16 14.29 -26.99
N ILE A 438 -0.72 13.06 -26.72
CA ILE A 438 0.21 12.35 -27.63
C ILE A 438 -0.44 12.13 -29.00
N ARG A 439 -1.73 11.76 -29.04
CA ARG A 439 -2.47 11.57 -30.30
C ARG A 439 -2.82 12.86 -31.01
N ALA A 440 -2.79 14.01 -30.33
CA ALA A 440 -2.99 15.32 -30.95
C ALA A 440 -1.67 15.93 -31.48
N SER A 441 -0.54 15.66 -30.82
CA SER A 441 0.75 16.29 -31.12
C SER A 441 1.59 15.50 -32.12
N VAL A 442 1.74 14.18 -31.94
CA VAL A 442 2.63 13.35 -32.78
C VAL A 442 2.23 13.30 -34.26
N PRO A 443 0.93 13.26 -34.64
CA PRO A 443 0.55 13.24 -36.06
C PRO A 443 0.89 14.52 -36.84
N LYS A 444 1.30 15.61 -36.17
CA LYS A 444 1.71 16.86 -36.81
C LYS A 444 3.19 16.88 -37.21
N LEU A 445 3.98 15.93 -36.71
CA LEU A 445 5.43 15.85 -36.87
C LEU A 445 5.82 14.67 -37.76
N ASN A 446 6.89 14.80 -38.55
CA ASN A 446 7.48 13.64 -39.23
C ASN A 446 8.24 12.77 -38.24
N LEU A 447 8.54 11.52 -38.60
CA LEU A 447 9.21 10.58 -37.70
C LEU A 447 10.50 11.13 -37.08
N ASP A 448 11.39 11.74 -37.86
CA ASP A 448 12.64 12.32 -37.37
C ASP A 448 12.40 13.49 -36.40
N ASP A 449 11.42 14.35 -36.71
CA ASP A 449 11.04 15.50 -35.88
C ASP A 449 10.50 15.05 -34.50
N VAL A 450 9.82 13.91 -34.44
CA VAL A 450 9.33 13.33 -33.17
C VAL A 450 10.49 12.90 -32.26
N PHE A 451 11.62 12.46 -32.84
CA PHE A 451 12.83 12.13 -32.08
C PHE A 451 13.61 13.36 -31.65
N GLU A 452 13.57 14.45 -32.42
CA GLU A 452 14.24 15.71 -32.10
C GLU A 452 13.45 16.52 -31.06
N GLN A 453 12.12 16.59 -31.20
CA GLN A 453 11.22 17.43 -30.39
C GLN A 453 10.62 16.69 -29.19
N LYS A 454 11.32 15.70 -28.61
CA LYS A 454 10.84 14.93 -27.44
C LYS A 454 10.46 15.82 -26.25
N ASN A 455 11.23 16.89 -26.02
CA ASN A 455 11.00 17.82 -24.93
C ASN A 455 9.72 18.64 -25.13
N GLU A 456 9.39 18.99 -26.37
CA GLU A 456 8.16 19.74 -26.66
C GLU A 456 6.92 18.88 -26.44
N ILE A 457 6.98 17.60 -26.84
CA ILE A 457 5.91 16.63 -26.57
C ILE A 457 5.75 16.41 -25.06
N ALA A 458 6.86 16.24 -24.32
CA ALA A 458 6.83 16.10 -22.86
C ALA A 458 6.18 17.31 -22.18
N LYS A 459 6.57 18.52 -22.60
CA LYS A 459 6.04 19.78 -22.06
C LYS A 459 4.55 19.95 -22.34
N ALA A 460 4.10 19.62 -23.55
CA ALA A 460 2.69 19.67 -23.90
C ALA A 460 1.84 18.73 -23.02
N VAL A 461 2.36 17.54 -22.70
CA VAL A 461 1.69 16.59 -21.79
C VAL A 461 1.67 17.12 -20.35
N GLU A 462 2.78 17.72 -19.90
CA GLU A 462 2.88 18.32 -18.57
C GLU A 462 1.88 19.46 -18.37
N GLU A 463 1.80 20.41 -19.31
CA GLU A 463 0.91 21.58 -19.21
C GLU A 463 -0.58 21.19 -19.14
N GLU A 464 -1.01 20.19 -19.92
CA GLU A 464 -2.40 19.72 -19.90
C GLU A 464 -2.72 18.87 -18.66
N LEU A 465 -1.78 18.00 -18.24
CA LEU A 465 -1.95 17.24 -16.99
C LEU A 465 -1.97 18.16 -15.78
N GLU A 466 -1.16 19.20 -15.72
CA GLU A 466 -1.14 20.15 -14.61
C GLU A 466 -2.48 20.88 -14.46
N LYS A 467 -3.06 21.35 -15.58
CA LYS A 467 -4.40 21.97 -15.58
C LYS A 467 -5.49 21.00 -15.10
N ALA A 468 -5.50 19.77 -15.61
CA ALA A 468 -6.54 18.81 -15.28
C ALA A 468 -6.40 18.22 -13.87
N MET A 469 -5.18 17.85 -13.47
CA MET A 469 -4.91 17.12 -12.22
C MET A 469 -4.84 18.04 -10.99
N SER A 470 -4.51 19.32 -11.18
CA SER A 470 -4.53 20.32 -10.09
C SER A 470 -5.93 20.53 -9.49
N ALA A 471 -6.99 20.42 -10.30
CA ALA A 471 -8.38 20.47 -9.86
C ALA A 471 -8.77 19.28 -8.95
N TYR A 472 -8.06 18.17 -9.11
CA TYR A 472 -8.19 16.97 -8.30
C TYR A 472 -7.13 16.91 -7.18
N GLY A 473 -6.35 17.97 -6.92
CA GLY A 473 -5.39 17.99 -5.80
C GLY A 473 -4.08 17.23 -6.03
N TYR A 474 -3.76 16.88 -7.27
CA TYR A 474 -2.49 16.26 -7.65
C TYR A 474 -1.54 17.27 -8.30
N GLU A 475 -0.26 17.16 -7.96
CA GLU A 475 0.85 17.89 -8.57
C GLU A 475 1.61 16.94 -9.50
N ILE A 476 1.85 17.39 -10.73
CA ILE A 476 2.74 16.72 -11.66
C ILE A 476 4.14 17.25 -11.39
N VAL A 477 5.04 16.36 -10.98
CA VAL A 477 6.42 16.73 -10.64
C VAL A 477 7.25 16.83 -11.91
N GLN A 478 7.09 15.85 -12.81
CA GLN A 478 7.84 15.79 -14.05
C GLN A 478 7.16 14.86 -15.06
N THR A 479 7.24 15.21 -16.34
CA THR A 479 6.85 14.34 -17.46
C THR A 479 8.04 14.10 -18.38
N LEU A 480 8.29 12.84 -18.74
CA LEU A 480 9.42 12.44 -19.59
C LEU A 480 8.95 11.52 -20.72
N ILE A 481 9.37 11.79 -21.96
CA ILE A 481 9.27 10.81 -23.05
C ILE A 481 10.51 9.94 -23.01
N VAL A 482 10.35 8.71 -22.49
CA VAL A 482 11.45 7.78 -22.24
C VAL A 482 11.90 7.12 -23.54
N ASP A 483 10.94 6.69 -24.36
CA ASP A 483 11.24 5.96 -25.59
C ASP A 483 10.18 6.19 -26.67
N ILE A 484 10.60 6.09 -27.93
CA ILE A 484 9.75 6.14 -29.12
C ILE A 484 10.18 4.99 -30.02
N VAL A 485 9.31 3.97 -30.12
CA VAL A 485 9.62 2.73 -30.83
C VAL A 485 8.78 2.66 -32.12
N PRO A 486 9.39 2.88 -33.31
CA PRO A 486 8.74 2.61 -34.58
C PRO A 486 8.69 1.10 -34.85
N ASP A 487 7.88 0.70 -35.84
CA ASP A 487 7.85 -0.68 -36.32
C ASP A 487 9.26 -1.18 -36.73
N GLU A 488 9.57 -2.44 -36.43
CA GLU A 488 10.88 -3.06 -36.72
C GLU A 488 11.22 -3.06 -38.21
N HIS A 489 10.23 -3.08 -39.11
CA HIS A 489 10.49 -2.94 -40.54
C HIS A 489 10.94 -1.52 -40.90
N VAL A 490 10.30 -0.49 -40.33
CA VAL A 490 10.66 0.91 -40.56
C VAL A 490 12.03 1.22 -39.97
N LYS A 491 12.32 0.74 -38.76
CA LYS A 491 13.63 0.87 -38.11
C LYS A 491 14.75 0.28 -38.96
N ARG A 492 14.54 -0.90 -39.55
CA ARG A 492 15.50 -1.53 -40.47
C ARG A 492 15.67 -0.70 -41.75
N ALA A 493 14.58 -0.29 -42.38
CA ALA A 493 14.62 0.52 -43.60
C ALA A 493 15.35 1.87 -43.38
N MET A 494 15.11 2.56 -42.26
CA MET A 494 15.82 3.80 -41.93
C MET A 494 17.31 3.57 -41.73
N ASN A 495 17.69 2.50 -41.01
CA ASN A 495 19.09 2.14 -40.82
C ASN A 495 19.78 1.82 -42.15
N GLU A 496 19.09 1.13 -43.06
CA GLU A 496 19.58 0.84 -44.40
C GLU A 496 19.72 2.12 -45.26
N ILE A 497 18.74 3.03 -45.22
CA ILE A 497 18.81 4.32 -45.93
C ILE A 497 19.96 5.18 -45.41
N ASN A 498 20.11 5.29 -44.08
CA ASN A 498 21.20 6.05 -43.47
C ASN A 498 22.55 5.42 -43.76
N ALA A 499 22.65 4.09 -43.74
CA ALA A 499 23.86 3.38 -44.16
C ALA A 499 24.16 3.65 -45.64
N ALA A 500 23.18 3.56 -46.52
CA ALA A 500 23.33 3.84 -47.95
C ALA A 500 23.71 5.30 -48.23
N ALA A 501 23.11 6.27 -47.53
CA ALA A 501 23.44 7.68 -47.64
C ALA A 501 24.88 7.96 -47.18
N ARG A 502 25.29 7.40 -46.02
CA ARG A 502 26.67 7.49 -45.54
C ARG A 502 27.65 6.82 -46.51
N MET A 503 27.30 5.66 -47.07
CA MET A 503 28.09 4.99 -48.09
C MET A 503 28.21 5.84 -49.36
N ARG A 504 27.14 6.52 -49.79
CA ARG A 504 27.15 7.39 -50.98
C ARG A 504 28.05 8.60 -50.79
N VAL A 505 27.98 9.25 -49.62
CA VAL A 505 28.86 10.38 -49.28
C VAL A 505 30.31 9.89 -49.22
N ALA A 506 30.59 8.78 -48.51
CA ALA A 506 31.92 8.21 -48.44
C ALA A 506 32.46 7.79 -49.83
N ALA A 507 31.61 7.28 -50.72
CA ALA A 507 31.97 6.93 -52.08
C ALA A 507 32.31 8.17 -52.92
N ASN A 508 31.52 9.26 -52.80
CA ASN A 508 31.80 10.52 -53.49
C ASN A 508 33.11 11.15 -53.00
N GLU A 509 33.31 11.24 -51.69
CA GLU A 509 34.55 11.77 -51.08
C GLU A 509 35.76 10.92 -51.49
N LYS A 510 35.61 9.59 -51.51
CA LYS A 510 36.66 8.68 -51.99
C LYS A 510 36.97 8.88 -53.48
N ALA A 511 35.96 9.03 -54.32
CA ALA A 511 36.14 9.27 -55.75
C ALA A 511 36.82 10.64 -56.01
N GLU A 512 36.48 11.66 -55.23
CA GLU A 512 37.09 12.99 -55.31
C GLU A 512 38.56 12.97 -54.82
N ALA A 513 38.84 12.25 -53.74
CA ALA A 513 40.19 12.00 -53.25
C ALA A 513 41.04 11.23 -54.28
N GLU A 514 40.50 10.18 -54.90
CA GLU A 514 41.18 9.42 -55.96
C GLU A 514 41.49 10.29 -57.19
N LYS A 515 40.54 11.14 -57.60
CA LYS A 515 40.75 12.11 -58.70
C LYS A 515 41.90 13.07 -58.40
N ILE A 516 41.92 13.66 -57.20
CA ILE A 516 42.99 14.57 -56.78
C ILE A 516 44.35 13.84 -56.77
N LEU A 517 44.38 12.63 -56.23
CA LEU A 517 45.60 11.82 -56.15
C LEU A 517 46.14 11.47 -57.55
N GLN A 518 45.26 11.16 -58.50
CA GLN A 518 45.65 10.85 -59.88
C GLN A 518 46.15 12.09 -60.64
N ILE A 519 45.51 13.26 -60.46
CA ILE A 519 45.99 14.53 -61.03
C ILE A 519 47.36 14.90 -60.46
N LYS A 520 47.55 14.80 -59.14
CA LYS A 520 48.82 15.12 -58.49
C LYS A 520 49.95 14.16 -58.87
N ARG A 521 49.63 12.87 -59.07
CA ARG A 521 50.59 11.91 -59.65
C ARG A 521 50.98 12.29 -61.08
N ALA A 522 50.02 12.66 -61.91
CA ALA A 522 50.30 13.07 -63.29
C ALA A 522 51.14 14.37 -63.35
N GLU A 523 50.84 15.35 -62.51
CA GLU A 523 51.64 16.58 -62.36
C GLU A 523 53.07 16.27 -61.89
N GLY A 524 53.21 15.44 -60.85
CA GLY A 524 54.52 15.03 -60.34
C GLY A 524 55.35 14.21 -61.35
N GLU A 525 54.71 13.34 -62.14
CA GLU A 525 55.39 12.63 -63.22
C GLU A 525 55.81 13.55 -64.37
N ALA A 526 54.97 14.52 -64.74
CA ALA A 526 55.30 15.50 -65.77
C ALA A 526 56.49 16.37 -65.34
N GLU A 527 56.49 16.85 -64.10
CA GLU A 527 57.57 17.65 -63.54
C GLU A 527 58.86 16.83 -63.37
N SER A 528 58.76 15.58 -62.93
CA SER A 528 59.90 14.66 -62.84
C SER A 528 60.55 14.41 -64.21
N LYS A 529 59.75 14.14 -65.25
CA LYS A 529 60.26 13.97 -66.62
C LYS A 529 60.89 15.24 -67.16
N TYR A 530 60.32 16.41 -66.87
CA TYR A 530 60.88 17.69 -67.27
C TYR A 530 62.25 17.95 -66.60
N LEU A 531 62.35 17.75 -65.29
CA LEU A 531 63.60 17.90 -64.54
C LEU A 531 64.66 16.86 -64.97
N SER A 532 64.25 15.63 -65.28
CA SER A 532 65.11 14.60 -65.86
C SER A 532 65.66 15.01 -67.23
N GLY A 533 64.80 15.54 -68.11
CA GLY A 533 65.21 16.07 -69.42
C GLY A 533 66.21 17.22 -69.30
N LEU A 534 65.99 18.14 -68.36
CA LEU A 534 66.91 19.24 -68.06
C LEU A 534 68.27 18.73 -67.53
N GLY A 535 68.25 17.69 -66.70
CA GLY A 535 69.45 17.01 -66.20
C GLY A 535 70.27 16.39 -67.33
N ILE A 536 69.63 15.64 -68.24
CA ILE A 536 70.29 15.03 -69.39
C ILE A 536 70.86 16.10 -70.33
N ALA A 537 70.13 17.18 -70.59
CA ALA A 537 70.62 18.27 -71.44
C ALA A 537 71.87 18.94 -70.86
N ARG A 538 71.87 19.24 -69.55
CA ARG A 538 73.05 19.79 -68.85
C ARG A 538 74.21 18.81 -68.82
N GLN A 539 73.94 17.51 -68.63
CA GLN A 539 74.95 16.46 -68.68
C GLN A 539 75.60 16.38 -70.08
N ARG A 540 74.80 16.40 -71.15
CA ARG A 540 75.30 16.39 -72.53
C ARG A 540 76.17 17.62 -72.84
N GLN A 541 75.77 18.80 -72.35
CA GLN A 541 76.56 20.02 -72.50
C GLN A 541 77.94 19.88 -71.83
N ALA A 542 77.98 19.42 -70.58
CA ALA A 542 79.23 19.22 -69.85
C ALA A 542 80.17 18.19 -70.51
N ILE A 543 79.61 17.13 -71.13
CA ILE A 543 80.40 16.14 -71.88
C ILE A 543 81.01 16.77 -73.14
N VAL A 544 80.24 17.56 -73.90
CA VAL A 544 80.74 18.24 -75.12
C VAL A 544 81.84 19.23 -74.77
N ASP A 545 81.66 20.01 -73.70
CA ASP A 545 82.67 20.96 -73.24
C ASP A 545 83.94 20.24 -72.76
N GLY A 546 83.80 19.14 -72.01
CA GLY A 546 84.94 18.32 -71.57
C GLY A 546 85.69 17.63 -72.73
N LEU A 547 84.96 17.17 -73.77
CA LEU A 547 85.57 16.61 -74.97
C LEU A 547 86.30 17.67 -75.78
N ARG A 548 85.73 18.88 -75.91
CA ARG A 548 86.38 20.02 -76.57
C ARG A 548 87.70 20.38 -75.88
N ASP A 549 87.70 20.48 -74.55
CA ASP A 549 88.90 20.79 -73.79
C ASP A 549 89.95 19.68 -73.90
N SER A 550 89.50 18.42 -73.92
CA SER A 550 90.38 17.26 -74.13
C SER A 550 91.03 17.27 -75.52
N VAL A 551 90.28 17.62 -76.57
CA VAL A 551 90.79 17.74 -77.95
C VAL A 551 91.80 18.89 -78.06
N LEU A 552 91.50 20.05 -77.48
CA LEU A 552 92.42 21.20 -77.45
C LEU A 552 93.70 20.88 -76.67
N GLY A 553 93.58 20.23 -75.52
CA GLY A 553 94.73 19.83 -74.69
C GLY A 553 95.63 18.79 -75.36
N PHE A 554 95.07 17.84 -76.11
CA PHE A 554 95.86 16.80 -76.80
C PHE A 554 96.55 17.33 -78.06
N SER A 555 95.91 18.23 -78.81
CA SER A 555 96.47 18.85 -80.01
C SER A 555 97.68 19.75 -79.71
N VAL A 556 97.77 20.32 -78.51
CA VAL A 556 98.87 21.21 -78.12
C VAL A 556 100.07 20.44 -77.58
N ASN A 557 99.85 19.30 -76.92
CA ASN A 557 100.89 18.61 -76.15
C ASN A 557 101.59 17.47 -76.91
N VAL A 558 101.11 17.06 -78.09
CA VAL A 558 101.71 15.97 -78.88
C VAL A 558 101.99 16.45 -80.32
N PRO A 559 103.26 16.71 -80.70
CA PRO A 559 103.59 17.18 -82.05
C PRO A 559 103.38 16.07 -83.10
N GLY A 560 102.61 16.36 -84.15
CA GLY A 560 102.42 15.48 -85.32
C GLY A 560 101.06 14.78 -85.42
N THR A 561 100.13 15.02 -84.49
CA THR A 561 98.77 14.44 -84.53
C THR A 561 97.76 15.40 -85.16
N SER A 562 96.84 14.86 -85.95
CA SER A 562 95.74 15.62 -86.56
C SER A 562 94.47 15.53 -85.72
N ALA A 563 93.53 16.46 -85.90
CA ALA A 563 92.20 16.38 -85.28
C ALA A 563 91.47 15.06 -85.59
N LYS A 564 91.84 14.38 -86.70
CA LYS A 564 91.32 13.07 -87.08
C LYS A 564 91.80 11.95 -86.15
N ASP A 565 93.06 11.98 -85.73
CA ASP A 565 93.63 10.94 -84.87
C ASP A 565 93.05 10.98 -83.45
N VAL A 566 92.75 12.20 -82.96
CA VAL A 566 92.07 12.39 -81.66
C VAL A 566 90.62 11.90 -81.73
N MET A 567 89.92 12.17 -82.83
CA MET A 567 88.54 11.72 -83.02
C MET A 567 88.44 10.19 -83.12
N ASP A 568 89.39 9.55 -83.80
CA ASP A 568 89.46 8.09 -83.89
C ASP A 568 89.71 7.47 -82.49
N MET A 569 90.51 8.11 -81.62
CA MET A 569 90.70 7.66 -80.23
C MET A 569 89.44 7.83 -79.36
N VAL A 570 88.71 8.95 -79.52
CA VAL A 570 87.43 9.18 -78.82
C VAL A 570 86.38 8.14 -79.25
N LEU A 571 86.31 7.80 -80.54
CA LEU A 571 85.39 6.76 -81.05
C LEU A 571 85.69 5.38 -80.46
N VAL A 572 86.97 5.02 -80.35
CA VAL A 572 87.38 3.77 -79.71
C VAL A 572 87.02 3.77 -78.22
N THR A 573 87.20 4.90 -77.53
CA THR A 573 86.87 5.01 -76.10
C THR A 573 85.36 4.92 -75.86
N GLN A 574 84.55 5.62 -76.66
CA GLN A 574 83.08 5.52 -76.58
C GLN A 574 82.56 4.13 -76.92
N TYR A 575 83.20 3.43 -77.86
CA TYR A 575 82.86 2.04 -78.16
C TYR A 575 83.06 1.14 -76.92
N PHE A 576 84.19 1.29 -76.20
CA PHE A 576 84.44 0.52 -74.98
C PHE A 576 83.53 0.92 -73.81
N ASP A 577 83.23 2.20 -73.63
CA ASP A 577 82.29 2.66 -72.58
C ASP A 577 80.87 2.16 -72.84
N THR A 578 80.43 2.17 -74.11
CA THR A 578 79.13 1.61 -74.51
C THR A 578 79.08 0.11 -74.20
N MET A 579 80.16 -0.65 -74.48
CA MET A 579 80.23 -2.06 -74.10
C MET A 579 80.21 -2.26 -72.57
N LYS A 580 80.86 -1.38 -71.81
CA LYS A 580 80.86 -1.42 -70.34
C LYS A 580 79.47 -1.19 -69.75
N GLU A 581 78.71 -0.22 -70.26
CA GLU A 581 77.32 0.04 -69.82
C GLU A 581 76.37 -1.09 -70.21
N ILE A 582 76.50 -1.65 -71.42
CA ILE A 582 75.73 -2.83 -71.85
C ILE A 582 76.00 -4.02 -70.92
N GLY A 583 77.26 -4.22 -70.51
CA GLY A 583 77.64 -5.28 -69.57
C GLY A 583 77.19 -5.05 -68.12
N ALA A 584 77.00 -3.79 -67.70
CA ALA A 584 76.57 -3.43 -66.35
C ALA A 584 75.04 -3.51 -66.14
N SER A 585 74.25 -3.54 -67.22
CA SER A 585 72.79 -3.60 -67.17
C SER A 585 72.28 -5.05 -67.17
N SER A 586 71.64 -5.48 -66.07
CA SER A 586 71.16 -6.85 -65.86
C SER A 586 69.96 -7.29 -66.71
N LYS A 587 69.53 -6.48 -67.69
CA LYS A 587 68.35 -6.73 -68.56
C LYS A 587 68.68 -6.99 -70.05
N SER A 588 69.95 -7.03 -70.45
CA SER A 588 70.35 -7.30 -71.84
C SER A 588 70.66 -8.78 -72.04
N SER A 589 69.95 -9.46 -72.96
CA SER A 589 69.98 -10.93 -73.08
C SER A 589 70.87 -11.52 -74.19
N ALA A 590 71.26 -10.78 -75.23
CA ALA A 590 72.30 -11.18 -76.19
C ALA A 590 72.70 -9.98 -77.09
N VAL A 591 74.00 -9.74 -77.28
CA VAL A 591 74.53 -8.73 -78.23
C VAL A 591 75.55 -9.38 -79.16
N PHE A 592 75.29 -9.34 -80.48
CA PHE A 592 76.21 -9.86 -81.49
C PHE A 592 77.25 -8.79 -81.85
N ILE A 593 78.52 -9.05 -81.54
CA ILE A 593 79.64 -8.17 -81.89
C ILE A 593 80.42 -8.82 -83.04
N PRO A 594 80.58 -8.16 -84.21
CA PRO A 594 81.40 -8.67 -85.30
C PRO A 594 82.89 -8.70 -84.88
N HIS A 595 83.55 -9.85 -84.96
CA HIS A 595 84.91 -10.09 -84.42
C HIS A 595 86.00 -10.21 -85.50
N GLY A 596 85.88 -9.47 -86.60
CA GLY A 596 86.94 -9.35 -87.61
C GLY A 596 87.94 -8.24 -87.25
N PRO A 597 89.24 -8.35 -87.59
CA PRO A 597 90.24 -7.29 -87.38
C PRO A 597 89.91 -5.94 -88.05
N GLY A 598 88.96 -5.92 -89.00
CA GLY A 598 88.45 -4.72 -89.66
C GLY A 598 87.16 -4.12 -89.05
N ALA A 599 86.52 -4.78 -88.08
CA ALA A 599 85.16 -4.42 -87.64
C ALA A 599 85.08 -3.00 -87.03
N VAL A 600 86.11 -2.54 -86.32
CA VAL A 600 86.15 -1.18 -85.76
C VAL A 600 86.27 -0.13 -86.88
N LYS A 601 87.01 -0.45 -87.96
CA LYS A 601 87.12 0.43 -89.12
C LYS A 601 85.80 0.50 -89.89
N ASP A 602 85.13 -0.64 -90.07
CA ASP A 602 83.85 -0.69 -90.78
C ASP A 602 82.74 0.02 -89.99
N VAL A 603 82.68 -0.16 -88.66
CA VAL A 603 81.75 0.58 -87.79
C VAL A 603 82.08 2.06 -87.78
N ALA A 604 83.36 2.44 -87.65
CA ALA A 604 83.77 3.84 -87.69
C ALA A 604 83.48 4.49 -89.04
N GLN A 605 83.57 3.75 -90.15
CA GLN A 605 83.25 4.24 -91.48
C GLN A 605 81.73 4.35 -91.70
N GLN A 606 80.94 3.36 -91.28
CA GLN A 606 79.47 3.43 -91.34
C GLN A 606 78.89 4.56 -90.49
N ILE A 607 79.44 4.81 -89.29
CA ILE A 607 79.04 5.95 -88.45
C ILE A 607 79.40 7.27 -89.14
N ARG A 608 80.58 7.36 -89.79
CA ARG A 608 81.02 8.54 -90.53
C ARG A 608 80.13 8.82 -91.75
N ASP A 609 79.82 7.78 -92.53
CA ASP A 609 78.97 7.87 -93.72
C ASP A 609 77.53 8.23 -93.33
N GLY A 610 77.02 7.70 -92.21
CA GLY A 610 75.71 8.07 -91.66
C GLY A 610 75.64 9.53 -91.16
N LEU A 611 76.72 10.04 -90.55
CA LEU A 611 76.81 11.45 -90.13
C LEU A 611 77.00 12.43 -91.30
N LEU A 612 77.72 12.02 -92.35
CA LEU A 612 77.92 12.82 -93.57
C LEU A 612 76.71 12.79 -94.52
N GLN A 613 75.89 11.72 -94.51
CA GLN A 613 74.60 11.73 -95.21
C GLN A 613 73.59 12.67 -94.55
N ALA A 614 73.67 12.89 -93.23
CA ALA A 614 72.81 13.83 -92.52
C ALA A 614 73.15 15.31 -92.82
N SER A 615 74.34 15.63 -93.34
CA SER A 615 74.74 17.02 -93.66
C SER A 615 74.45 17.45 -95.11
N VAL A 616 73.83 16.58 -95.93
CA VAL A 616 73.47 16.89 -97.34
C VAL A 616 71.95 17.10 -97.53
N GLN A 617 71.15 17.06 -96.45
CA GLN A 617 69.74 17.47 -96.45
C GLN A 617 69.52 18.66 -95.52
N HIS A 618 69.79 19.86 -96.04
CA HIS A 618 69.07 21.08 -95.69
C HIS A 618 68.31 21.58 -96.90
#